data_AF-B3XMF3-F1
#
_entry.id   AF-B3XMF3-F1
#
_cell.length_a   1.000
_cell.length_b   1.000
_cell.length_c   1.000
_cell.angle_alpha   90.00
_cell.angle_beta   90.00
_cell.angle_gamma   90.00
#
_symmetry.space_group_name_H-M   'P 1'
#
loop_
_entity.id
_entity.type
_entity.pdbx_description
1 polymer ?
#
loop_
_entity_poly.entity_id
_entity_poly.type
_entity_poly.pdbx_seq_one_letter_code
_entity_poly.pdbx_strand_id
1 'polypeptide(L)'
;MAKIKKVYQKQFTTVDNTILNDESVTWKAKGLFTYLWSKPDNWNYSVKEVSRHAKDGRDSTSDGVQELEAHGYLKREQINKKGSFGSSVWTLSERPIFKKQIKNDKPTTPNTDNPLPEEPLTGNPSTDLPMTEKSSTENPALLNTDIQNTDSTNNGMTNKDDDDSVPARKDEQVRDEDPFTLASQANINVNSGLHLPIFVEFVQTLGEPVVCWAIRKTADNASHPNWQYLQTVLKNLEANSVRTVEQAEQLSEKHRQEQKLKQQGKSKYGKRPPINEPMPEWFKRQQAQEKQGKPDQGNWMDQLPDESEVQ
;
A
#
# COMPACT_ATOMS: atom_id res chain seq x y z
N MET A 1 -7.94 29.42 -38.39
CA MET A 1 -8.51 28.32 -37.56
C MET A 1 -8.11 28.56 -36.12
N ALA A 2 -9.07 28.59 -35.19
CA ALA A 2 -8.79 28.77 -33.78
C ALA A 2 -8.30 27.46 -33.14
N LYS A 3 -7.38 27.54 -32.18
CA LYS A 3 -6.89 26.40 -31.40
C LYS A 3 -7.30 26.58 -29.94
N ILE A 4 -7.91 25.55 -29.35
CA ILE A 4 -8.25 25.52 -27.92
C ILE A 4 -7.03 25.01 -27.14
N LYS A 5 -6.59 25.77 -26.14
CA LYS A 5 -5.57 25.36 -25.17
C LYS A 5 -6.23 25.24 -23.81
N LYS A 6 -6.26 24.02 -23.27
CA LYS A 6 -6.76 23.75 -21.92
C LYS A 6 -5.59 23.69 -20.94
N VAL A 7 -5.70 24.39 -19.82
CA VAL A 7 -4.74 24.36 -18.72
C VAL A 7 -5.40 23.61 -17.58
N TYR A 8 -4.83 22.48 -17.20
CA TYR A 8 -5.28 21.68 -16.07
C TYR A 8 -4.20 21.67 -15.00
N GLN A 9 -4.61 21.71 -13.74
CA GLN A 9 -3.71 21.38 -12.65
C GLN A 9 -3.35 19.90 -12.73
N LYS A 10 -2.06 19.62 -12.64
CA LYS A 10 -1.49 18.26 -12.63
C LYS A 10 -0.77 18.11 -11.29
N GLN A 11 -0.60 16.87 -10.82
CA GLN A 11 0.15 16.56 -9.58
C GLN A 11 -0.58 16.95 -8.28
N PHE A 12 -1.87 16.63 -8.19
CA PHE A 12 -2.58 16.60 -6.90
C PHE A 12 -2.70 15.16 -6.42
N THR A 13 -2.88 15.00 -5.12
CA THR A 13 -3.11 13.71 -4.48
C THR A 13 -4.52 13.69 -3.94
N THR A 14 -5.33 12.74 -4.40
CA THR A 14 -6.65 12.47 -3.83
C THR A 14 -6.46 11.50 -2.67
N VAL A 15 -7.00 11.85 -1.51
CA VAL A 15 -6.95 11.04 -0.30
C VAL A 15 -8.36 10.90 0.25
N ASP A 16 -8.75 9.70 0.68
CA ASP A 16 -10.02 9.47 1.38
C ASP A 16 -10.07 10.26 2.70
N ASN A 17 -11.21 10.88 2.98
CA ASN A 17 -11.39 11.71 4.17
C ASN A 17 -11.32 10.91 5.48
N THR A 18 -11.39 9.58 5.45
CA THR A 18 -11.35 8.70 6.63
C THR A 18 -10.14 9.03 7.52
N ILE A 19 -8.93 9.08 6.96
CA ILE A 19 -7.73 9.40 7.75
C ILE A 19 -7.69 10.86 8.22
N LEU A 20 -8.21 11.79 7.41
CA LEU A 20 -8.22 13.22 7.74
C LEU A 20 -9.19 13.52 8.88
N ASN A 21 -10.30 12.80 8.93
CA ASN A 21 -11.35 12.91 9.94
C ASN A 21 -11.09 12.04 11.18
N ASP A 22 -10.06 11.19 11.18
CA ASP A 22 -9.71 10.39 12.35
C ASP A 22 -9.12 11.28 13.46
N GLU A 23 -9.86 11.46 14.55
CA GLU A 23 -9.43 12.26 15.71
C GLU A 23 -8.30 11.59 16.51
N SER A 24 -8.12 10.27 16.37
CA SER A 24 -7.05 9.53 17.06
C SER A 24 -5.66 9.76 16.45
N VAL A 25 -5.61 10.34 15.25
CA VAL A 25 -4.37 10.62 14.51
C VAL A 25 -4.01 12.10 14.59
N THR A 26 -2.77 12.40 14.94
CA THR A 26 -2.20 13.73 15.02
C THR A 26 -2.07 14.36 13.63
N TRP A 27 -2.12 15.69 13.58
CA TRP A 27 -1.88 16.45 12.35
C TRP A 27 -0.53 16.13 11.69
N LYS A 28 0.50 15.84 12.50
CA LYS A 28 1.80 15.40 12.01
C LYS A 28 1.69 14.08 11.25
N ALA A 29 1.04 13.07 11.83
CA ALA A 29 0.86 11.78 11.18
C ALA A 29 -0.05 11.89 9.93
N LYS A 30 -1.10 12.72 9.95
CA LYS A 30 -1.93 13.03 8.76
C LYS A 30 -1.10 13.67 7.63
N GLY A 31 -0.31 14.69 7.96
CA GLY A 31 0.59 15.34 7.01
C GLY A 31 1.63 14.38 6.44
N LEU A 32 2.20 13.51 7.28
CA LEU A 32 3.11 12.47 6.84
C LEU A 32 2.41 11.48 5.89
N PHE A 33 1.24 10.95 6.26
CA PHE A 33 0.49 10.02 5.42
C PHE A 33 0.20 10.60 4.04
N THR A 34 -0.33 11.83 3.97
CA THR A 34 -0.64 12.49 2.69
C THR A 34 0.60 12.68 1.82
N TYR A 35 1.75 13.01 2.42
CA TYR A 35 3.02 13.05 1.70
C TYR A 35 3.43 11.69 1.14
N LEU A 36 3.31 10.62 1.93
CA LEU A 36 3.61 9.26 1.48
C LEU A 36 2.63 8.82 0.36
N TRP A 37 1.34 9.15 0.48
CA TRP A 37 0.33 8.82 -0.53
C TRP A 37 0.53 9.54 -1.87
N SER A 38 1.23 10.69 -1.86
CA SER A 38 1.53 11.46 -3.09
C SER A 38 2.57 10.83 -4.02
N LYS A 39 3.15 9.69 -3.64
CA LYS A 39 4.34 9.11 -4.26
C LYS A 39 3.97 7.86 -5.05
N PRO A 40 4.78 7.46 -6.05
CA PRO A 40 4.46 6.29 -6.86
C PRO A 40 4.55 5.00 -6.04
N ASP A 41 3.71 4.01 -6.39
CA ASP A 41 3.53 2.73 -5.70
C ASP A 41 4.81 1.91 -5.48
N ASN A 42 5.88 2.19 -6.25
CA ASN A 42 7.16 1.48 -6.18
C ASN A 42 8.29 2.33 -5.59
N TRP A 43 7.97 3.40 -4.85
CA TRP A 43 8.99 4.24 -4.24
C TRP A 43 9.68 3.50 -3.08
N ASN A 44 11.01 3.48 -3.09
CA ASN A 44 11.81 2.90 -2.01
C ASN A 44 11.87 3.85 -0.82
N TYR A 45 11.12 3.53 0.23
CA TYR A 45 11.02 4.35 1.43
C TYR A 45 12.11 4.06 2.46
N SER A 46 12.57 5.13 3.11
CA SER A 46 13.34 5.09 4.35
C SER A 46 13.02 6.34 5.17
N VAL A 47 12.87 6.19 6.49
CA VAL A 47 12.63 7.33 7.41
C VAL A 47 13.71 8.41 7.25
N LYS A 48 14.96 7.99 6.98
CA LYS A 48 16.08 8.90 6.72
C LYS A 48 15.88 9.72 5.45
N GLU A 49 15.32 9.14 4.40
CA GLU A 49 15.06 9.86 3.15
C GLU A 49 13.84 10.77 3.31
N VAL A 50 12.76 10.30 3.92
CA VAL A 50 11.53 11.09 4.12
C VAL A 50 11.81 12.35 4.95
N SER A 51 12.59 12.23 6.03
CA SER A 51 12.96 13.38 6.88
C SER A 51 13.78 14.46 6.15
N ARG A 52 14.38 14.17 4.98
CA ARG A 52 15.07 15.20 4.17
C ARG A 52 14.12 16.09 3.38
N HIS A 53 12.86 15.67 3.22
CA HIS A 53 11.85 16.39 2.46
C HIS A 53 10.94 17.26 3.33
N ALA A 54 11.15 17.27 4.65
CA ALA A 54 10.40 18.07 5.61
C ALA A 54 11.35 18.92 6.47
N LYS A 55 10.80 19.97 7.08
CA LYS A 55 11.51 20.70 8.15
C LYS A 55 11.60 19.86 9.43
N ASP A 56 10.70 18.88 9.57
CA ASP A 56 10.67 17.97 10.70
C ASP A 56 11.88 17.03 10.70
N GLY A 57 12.41 16.80 11.89
CA GLY A 57 13.55 15.90 12.09
C GLY A 57 13.21 14.43 11.89
N ARG A 58 14.26 13.60 11.91
CA ARG A 58 14.15 12.14 11.82
C ARG A 58 13.26 11.54 12.89
N ASP A 59 13.39 12.00 14.14
CA ASP A 59 12.64 11.46 15.27
C ASP A 59 11.15 11.79 15.13
N SER A 60 10.83 13.04 14.81
CA SER A 60 9.45 13.47 14.51
C SER A 60 8.81 12.64 13.40
N THR A 61 9.56 12.36 12.32
CA THR A 61 9.12 11.47 11.23
C THR A 61 8.90 10.05 11.73
N SER A 62 9.84 9.51 12.52
CA SER A 62 9.74 8.17 13.09
C SER A 62 8.51 8.01 14.00
N ASP A 63 8.22 9.02 14.83
CA ASP A 63 7.03 9.01 15.69
C ASP A 63 5.75 9.02 14.86
N GLY A 64 5.69 9.85 13.81
CA GLY A 64 4.53 9.87 12.90
C GLY A 64 4.32 8.52 12.21
N VAL A 65 5.40 7.83 11.84
CA VAL A 65 5.34 6.47 11.28
C VAL A 65 4.78 5.48 12.30
N GLN A 66 5.29 5.50 13.54
CA GLN A 66 4.81 4.60 14.60
C GLN A 66 3.34 4.83 14.91
N GLU A 67 2.91 6.09 14.90
CA GLU A 67 1.52 6.45 15.12
C GLU A 67 0.60 5.93 14.00
N LEU A 68 1.02 6.03 12.74
CA LEU A 68 0.29 5.44 11.61
C LEU A 68 0.24 3.91 11.68
N GLU A 69 1.31 3.26 12.16
CA GLU A 69 1.34 1.81 12.41
C GLU A 69 0.34 1.42 13.53
N ALA A 70 0.33 2.17 14.64
CA ALA A 70 -0.54 1.91 15.78
C ALA A 70 -2.02 2.04 15.42
N HIS A 71 -2.38 3.04 14.61
CA HIS A 71 -3.75 3.27 14.18
C HIS A 71 -4.15 2.44 12.95
N GLY A 72 -3.23 1.63 12.40
CA GLY A 72 -3.52 0.67 11.34
C GLY A 72 -3.57 1.24 9.93
N TYR A 73 -3.06 2.45 9.73
CA TYR A 73 -2.94 3.09 8.41
C TYR A 73 -1.65 2.68 7.67
N LEU A 74 -0.67 2.17 8.40
CA LEU A 74 0.62 1.73 7.87
C LEU A 74 0.99 0.34 8.40
N LYS A 75 1.57 -0.48 7.55
CA LYS A 75 2.19 -1.76 7.92
C LYS A 75 3.61 -1.84 7.37
N ARG A 76 4.56 -2.18 8.22
CA ARG A 76 5.96 -2.41 7.84
C ARG A 76 6.33 -3.88 7.97
N GLU A 77 6.87 -4.44 6.91
CA GLU A 77 7.34 -5.82 6.84
C GLU A 77 8.84 -5.84 6.55
N GLN A 78 9.61 -6.43 7.45
CA GLN A 78 11.05 -6.56 7.28
C GLN A 78 11.38 -7.81 6.47
N ILE A 79 12.02 -7.64 5.32
CA ILE A 79 12.49 -8.78 4.52
C ILE A 79 13.91 -9.10 4.95
N ASN A 80 14.08 -10.22 5.67
CA ASN A 80 15.41 -10.73 5.98
C ASN A 80 15.94 -11.56 4.81
N LYS A 81 17.14 -11.26 4.34
CA LYS A 81 17.84 -12.08 3.35
C LYS A 81 19.07 -12.70 4.01
N LYS A 82 19.08 -14.04 4.13
CA LYS A 82 20.24 -14.84 4.56
C LYS A 82 20.91 -14.32 5.85
N GLY A 83 20.12 -14.04 6.90
CA GLY A 83 20.64 -13.63 8.21
C GLY A 83 21.10 -12.17 8.32
N SER A 84 20.94 -11.36 7.27
CA SER A 84 21.13 -9.91 7.34
C SER A 84 19.79 -9.18 7.33
N PHE A 85 19.71 -8.07 8.06
CA PHE A 85 18.61 -7.11 8.04
C PHE A 85 18.49 -6.57 6.61
N GLY A 86 17.48 -7.03 5.87
CA GLY A 86 17.23 -6.56 4.51
C GLY A 86 16.28 -5.37 4.46
N SER A 87 15.78 -5.07 3.25
CA SER A 87 14.87 -3.96 3.00
C SER A 87 13.53 -4.12 3.73
N SER A 88 12.94 -3.02 4.17
CA SER A 88 11.57 -3.00 4.69
C SER A 88 10.58 -2.66 3.58
N VAL A 89 9.49 -3.40 3.50
CA VAL A 89 8.34 -3.09 2.63
C VAL A 89 7.28 -2.38 3.47
N TRP A 90 6.77 -1.28 2.95
CA TRP A 90 5.79 -0.43 3.61
C TRP A 90 4.50 -0.50 2.82
N THR A 91 3.42 -0.84 3.50
CA THR A 91 2.07 -0.91 2.92
C THR A 91 1.21 0.14 3.59
N LEU A 92 0.73 1.13 2.82
CA LEU A 92 -0.19 2.16 3.30
C LEU A 92 -1.63 1.80 2.91
N SER A 93 -2.58 2.25 3.72
CA SER A 93 -4.01 2.16 3.43
C SER A 93 -4.72 3.40 3.95
N GLU A 94 -5.64 3.95 3.16
CA GLU A 94 -6.48 5.10 3.56
C GLU A 94 -7.50 4.72 4.65
N ARG A 95 -7.78 3.43 4.81
CA ARG A 95 -8.59 2.88 5.90
C ARG A 95 -7.71 2.16 6.91
N PRO A 96 -8.06 2.19 8.21
CA PRO A 96 -7.26 1.59 9.28
C PRO A 96 -7.37 0.05 9.32
N ILE A 97 -6.94 -0.63 8.25
CA ILE A 97 -7.08 -2.08 8.08
C ILE A 97 -5.99 -2.90 8.78
N PHE A 98 -4.89 -2.25 9.19
CA PHE A 98 -3.75 -2.92 9.80
C PHE A 98 -3.74 -2.83 11.33
N LYS A 99 -4.83 -2.39 11.97
CA LYS A 99 -4.92 -2.33 13.43
C LYS A 99 -4.61 -3.72 13.98
N LYS A 100 -3.43 -3.86 14.60
CA LYS A 100 -3.11 -5.06 15.35
C LYS A 100 -4.14 -5.11 16.48
N GLN A 101 -4.94 -6.15 16.52
CA GLN A 101 -5.67 -6.48 17.74
C GLN A 101 -4.59 -6.70 18.80
N ILE A 102 -4.43 -5.74 19.70
CA ILE A 102 -3.66 -5.94 20.92
C ILE A 102 -4.46 -7.00 21.68
N LYS A 103 -4.06 -8.26 21.53
CA LYS A 103 -4.34 -9.25 22.58
C LYS A 103 -3.75 -8.62 23.84
N ASN A 104 -4.59 -8.36 24.82
CA ASN A 104 -4.21 -7.85 26.13
C ASN A 104 -3.34 -8.88 26.87
N ASP A 105 -2.17 -9.19 26.34
CA ASP A 105 -1.09 -9.76 27.12
C ASP A 105 -0.34 -8.56 27.69
N LYS A 106 -0.56 -8.34 28.99
CA LYS A 106 0.23 -7.41 29.82
C LYS A 106 1.70 -7.49 29.39
N PRO A 107 2.40 -6.37 29.20
CA PRO A 107 3.85 -6.41 29.09
C PRO A 107 4.39 -6.80 30.47
N THR A 108 4.75 -8.07 30.64
CA THR A 108 5.72 -8.47 31.67
C THR A 108 7.04 -7.84 31.28
N THR A 109 7.40 -6.77 31.98
CA THR A 109 8.73 -6.17 31.96
C THR A 109 9.79 -7.25 32.20
N PRO A 110 10.81 -7.42 31.33
CA PRO A 110 11.98 -8.19 31.71
C PRO A 110 12.80 -7.35 32.69
N ASN A 111 12.81 -7.76 33.96
CA ASN A 111 13.75 -7.28 34.96
C ASN A 111 15.18 -7.46 34.42
N THR A 112 15.90 -6.36 34.27
CA THR A 112 17.36 -6.38 34.19
C THR A 112 17.85 -5.77 35.50
N ASP A 113 18.28 -6.66 36.40
CA ASP A 113 19.07 -6.33 37.57
C ASP A 113 20.41 -5.72 37.13
N ASN A 114 20.69 -4.48 37.56
CA ASN A 114 21.99 -4.09 38.12
C ASN A 114 22.01 -2.66 38.67
N PRO A 115 22.98 -2.32 39.55
CA PRO A 115 22.70 -1.70 40.84
C PRO A 115 22.85 -0.18 40.91
N LEU A 116 22.19 0.37 41.94
CA LEU A 116 22.25 1.73 42.46
C LEU A 116 23.69 2.22 42.72
N PRO A 117 23.97 3.51 42.47
CA PRO A 117 24.81 4.29 43.39
C PRO A 117 23.99 5.35 44.14
N GLU A 118 24.33 5.49 45.42
CA GLU A 118 23.66 6.22 46.50
C GLU A 118 23.51 7.74 46.27
N GLU A 119 22.45 8.29 46.88
CA GLU A 119 22.16 9.72 47.04
C GLU A 119 23.24 10.47 47.83
N PRO A 120 23.27 11.80 47.73
CA PRO A 120 23.22 12.56 48.98
C PRO A 120 22.02 13.51 49.05
N LEU A 121 21.26 13.31 50.12
CA LEU A 121 20.23 14.19 50.66
C LEU A 121 20.80 15.59 50.94
N THR A 122 20.12 16.64 50.46
CA THR A 122 20.16 17.96 51.12
C THR A 122 18.80 18.63 50.99
N GLY A 123 18.32 19.14 52.14
CA GLY A 123 16.91 19.32 52.45
C GLY A 123 16.21 20.54 51.86
N ASN A 124 14.90 20.37 51.72
CA ASN A 124 13.89 21.43 51.74
C ASN A 124 13.65 21.86 53.22
N PRO A 125 13.24 23.11 53.54
CA PRO A 125 11.89 23.59 53.18
C PRO A 125 11.68 25.10 52.92
N SER A 126 10.76 25.35 51.99
CA SER A 126 9.60 26.25 52.03
C SER A 126 9.73 27.75 52.38
N THR A 127 9.21 28.60 51.48
CA THR A 127 8.08 29.55 51.68
C THR A 127 8.30 30.87 50.91
N ASP A 128 7.51 31.15 49.88
CA ASP A 128 6.58 32.31 49.82
C ASP A 128 5.92 32.46 48.43
N LEU A 129 4.60 32.72 48.46
CA LEU A 129 3.75 33.10 47.32
C LEU A 129 4.03 34.58 46.93
N PRO A 130 3.70 35.02 45.71
CA PRO A 130 2.37 35.64 45.55
C PRO A 130 1.65 35.35 44.22
N MET A 131 0.31 35.43 44.32
CA MET A 131 -0.70 35.58 43.27
C MET A 131 -0.45 36.87 42.47
N THR A 132 -0.77 37.00 41.18
CA THR A 132 -2.02 37.54 40.55
C THR A 132 -1.53 37.97 39.14
N GLU A 133 -2.15 37.77 37.97
CA GLU A 133 -3.45 38.21 37.48
C GLU A 133 -3.89 37.43 36.24
N LYS A 134 -5.21 37.29 36.15
CA LYS A 134 -5.97 36.77 35.00
C LYS A 134 -6.02 37.84 33.91
N SER A 135 -5.88 37.46 32.65
CA SER A 135 -6.51 38.23 31.57
C SER A 135 -7.41 37.31 30.76
N SER A 136 -8.70 37.65 30.80
CA SER A 136 -9.78 37.09 30.00
C SER A 136 -9.97 38.00 28.79
N THR A 137 -10.07 37.43 27.59
CA THR A 137 -10.73 38.06 26.44
C THR A 137 -11.17 36.91 25.54
N GLU A 138 -12.33 36.32 25.80
CA GLU A 138 -13.64 36.69 25.25
C GLU A 138 -13.74 36.39 23.74
N ASN A 139 -14.51 35.33 23.46
CA ASN A 139 -14.98 34.87 22.15
C ASN A 139 -15.70 36.00 21.39
N PRO A 140 -15.83 35.83 20.07
CA PRO A 140 -17.20 35.76 19.57
C PRO A 140 -17.46 34.42 18.89
N ALA A 141 -18.53 33.78 19.37
CA ALA A 141 -19.18 32.65 18.74
C ALA A 141 -19.64 33.04 17.32
N LEU A 142 -19.31 32.21 16.34
CA LEU A 142 -20.10 32.11 15.11
C LEU A 142 -20.68 30.70 15.06
N LEU A 143 -21.89 30.59 15.63
CA LEU A 143 -22.81 29.51 15.34
C LEU A 143 -23.55 29.86 14.04
N ASN A 144 -23.67 28.83 13.20
CA ASN A 144 -24.78 28.52 12.30
C ASN A 144 -24.83 29.11 10.87
N THR A 145 -24.73 28.22 9.88
CA THR A 145 -25.89 27.95 9.02
C THR A 145 -25.86 26.50 8.56
N ASP A 146 -26.73 25.71 9.18
CA ASP A 146 -27.39 24.54 8.63
C ASP A 146 -27.89 24.83 7.19
N ILE A 147 -27.55 23.96 6.23
CA ILE A 147 -28.40 23.69 5.06
C ILE A 147 -28.53 22.17 4.95
N GLN A 148 -29.34 21.59 5.84
CA GLN A 148 -30.26 20.53 5.48
C GLN A 148 -31.11 21.00 4.29
N ASN A 149 -31.03 20.30 3.17
CA ASN A 149 -32.08 20.34 2.17
C ASN A 149 -32.35 18.92 1.62
N THR A 150 -33.40 18.34 2.22
CA THR A 150 -34.49 17.55 1.62
C THR A 150 -34.20 16.16 1.04
N ASP A 151 -34.58 15.17 1.84
CA ASP A 151 -35.69 14.24 1.57
C ASP A 151 -35.94 13.80 0.13
N SER A 152 -35.83 12.48 -0.06
CA SER A 152 -36.90 11.71 -0.71
C SER A 152 -36.99 10.33 -0.05
N THR A 153 -37.83 10.29 0.98
CA THR A 153 -38.76 9.22 1.34
C THR A 153 -38.73 7.96 0.48
N ASN A 154 -38.61 6.80 1.14
CA ASN A 154 -39.75 5.88 1.11
C ASN A 154 -39.83 5.07 2.41
N ASN A 155 -40.88 5.36 3.17
CA ASN A 155 -41.37 4.54 4.27
C ASN A 155 -42.15 3.38 3.68
N GLY A 156 -41.95 2.18 4.19
CA GLY A 156 -42.69 0.99 3.78
C GLY A 156 -42.41 -0.21 4.67
N MET A 157 -42.54 -0.05 5.99
CA MET A 157 -42.67 -1.16 6.92
C MET A 157 -43.92 -1.98 6.59
N THR A 158 -43.81 -3.31 6.60
CA THR A 158 -44.70 -4.19 7.38
C THR A 158 -44.03 -5.54 7.69
N ASN A 159 -43.76 -5.78 8.98
CA ASN A 159 -44.03 -6.98 9.82
C ASN A 159 -44.26 -8.33 9.10
N LYS A 160 -43.82 -9.49 9.58
CA LYS A 160 -43.85 -10.02 10.96
C LYS A 160 -43.17 -11.40 10.99
N ASP A 161 -42.83 -11.86 12.19
CA ASP A 161 -42.26 -13.15 12.56
C ASP A 161 -43.08 -14.38 12.11
N ASP A 162 -42.35 -15.49 11.89
CA ASP A 162 -42.58 -16.85 12.43
C ASP A 162 -42.30 -17.98 11.42
N ASP A 163 -41.34 -18.81 11.84
CA ASP A 163 -41.31 -20.28 11.85
C ASP A 163 -41.27 -21.15 10.58
N ASP A 164 -40.34 -22.11 10.73
CA ASP A 164 -40.21 -23.46 10.20
C ASP A 164 -40.01 -23.81 8.70
N SER A 165 -39.05 -24.72 8.56
CA SER A 165 -39.00 -25.84 7.60
C SER A 165 -38.67 -25.58 6.13
N VAL A 166 -37.41 -25.87 5.81
CA VAL A 166 -36.89 -26.19 4.46
C VAL A 166 -37.64 -27.42 3.90
N PRO A 167 -37.87 -27.47 2.58
CA PRO A 167 -37.25 -28.57 1.85
C PRO A 167 -36.56 -28.12 0.56
N ALA A 168 -35.37 -28.69 0.37
CA ALA A 168 -34.55 -28.58 -0.81
C ALA A 168 -35.33 -28.82 -2.11
N ARG A 169 -35.25 -27.86 -3.04
CA ARG A 169 -35.50 -28.08 -4.47
C ARG A 169 -34.43 -27.36 -5.27
N LYS A 170 -33.65 -28.16 -6.00
CA LYS A 170 -32.71 -27.74 -7.03
C LYS A 170 -33.54 -27.12 -8.16
N ASP A 171 -33.36 -25.81 -8.38
CA ASP A 171 -33.50 -25.08 -9.65
C ASP A 171 -33.50 -23.57 -9.32
N GLU A 172 -32.34 -23.05 -8.91
CA GLU A 172 -32.18 -21.64 -8.54
C GLU A 172 -31.69 -20.84 -9.76
N GLN A 173 -32.63 -20.54 -10.67
CA GLN A 173 -32.42 -19.50 -11.66
C GLN A 173 -32.41 -18.14 -10.95
N VAL A 174 -31.23 -17.51 -11.02
CA VAL A 174 -30.98 -16.06 -10.99
C VAL A 174 -31.81 -15.28 -9.96
N ARG A 175 -31.31 -15.24 -8.71
CA ARG A 175 -31.51 -14.04 -7.90
C ARG A 175 -30.92 -12.87 -8.70
N ASP A 176 -31.72 -11.88 -9.03
CA ASP A 176 -31.30 -10.62 -9.65
C ASP A 176 -30.41 -9.86 -8.65
N GLU A 177 -29.18 -10.33 -8.50
CA GLU A 177 -28.17 -9.66 -7.70
C GLU A 177 -27.79 -8.38 -8.43
N ASP A 178 -27.96 -7.25 -7.75
CA ASP A 178 -27.54 -5.95 -8.25
C ASP A 178 -26.01 -5.93 -8.52
N PRO A 179 -25.56 -5.53 -9.73
CA PRO A 179 -24.14 -5.48 -10.07
C PRO A 179 -23.28 -4.67 -9.10
N PHE A 180 -23.83 -3.61 -8.50
CA PHE A 180 -23.11 -2.77 -7.54
C PHE A 180 -22.90 -3.50 -6.20
N THR A 181 -23.94 -4.14 -5.70
CA THR A 181 -23.89 -4.96 -4.48
C THR A 181 -22.89 -6.09 -4.65
N LEU A 182 -22.91 -6.78 -5.79
CA LEU A 182 -22.02 -7.91 -6.06
C LEU A 182 -20.55 -7.47 -6.24
N ALA A 183 -20.31 -6.31 -6.85
CA ALA A 183 -18.97 -5.71 -6.91
C ALA A 183 -18.43 -5.33 -5.52
N SER A 184 -19.28 -4.77 -4.66
CA SER A 184 -18.91 -4.45 -3.28
C SER A 184 -18.57 -5.71 -2.47
N GLN A 185 -19.34 -6.78 -2.62
CA GLN A 185 -19.07 -8.07 -1.97
C GLN A 185 -17.75 -8.69 -2.45
N ALA A 186 -17.43 -8.55 -3.74
CA ALA A 186 -16.16 -8.98 -4.32
C ALA A 186 -14.97 -8.07 -3.93
N ASN A 187 -15.20 -7.03 -3.11
CA ASN A 187 -14.22 -6.02 -2.72
C ASN A 187 -13.61 -5.27 -3.92
N ILE A 188 -14.40 -5.08 -4.99
CA ILE A 188 -14.02 -4.34 -6.20
C ILE A 188 -14.64 -2.93 -6.12
N ASN A 189 -13.79 -1.90 -6.10
CA ASN A 189 -14.26 -0.53 -6.08
C ASN A 189 -14.74 -0.07 -7.47
N VAL A 190 -16.03 -0.28 -7.75
CA VAL A 190 -16.73 0.21 -8.95
C VAL A 190 -17.30 1.63 -8.79
N ASN A 191 -17.41 2.11 -7.54
CA ASN A 191 -18.03 3.40 -7.20
C ASN A 191 -17.03 4.56 -7.07
N SER A 192 -15.77 4.37 -7.47
CA SER A 192 -14.82 5.47 -7.53
C SER A 192 -15.28 6.50 -8.58
N GLY A 193 -15.00 7.79 -8.36
CA GLY A 193 -15.47 8.87 -9.26
C GLY A 193 -15.06 8.71 -10.73
N LEU A 194 -14.02 7.92 -11.03
CA LEU A 194 -13.62 7.57 -12.40
C LEU A 194 -14.24 6.26 -12.90
N HIS A 195 -14.53 5.31 -12.01
CA HIS A 195 -15.02 3.98 -12.37
C HIS A 195 -16.54 3.96 -12.55
N LEU A 196 -17.28 4.71 -11.71
CA LEU A 196 -18.74 4.75 -11.72
C LEU A 196 -19.34 5.03 -13.11
N PRO A 197 -18.94 6.09 -13.85
CA PRO A 197 -19.52 6.36 -15.17
C PRO A 197 -19.24 5.23 -16.17
N ILE A 198 -18.05 4.65 -16.12
CA ILE A 198 -17.63 3.55 -17.01
C ILE A 198 -18.40 2.27 -16.66
N PHE A 199 -18.59 2.00 -15.37
CA PHE A 199 -19.30 0.82 -14.90
C PHE A 199 -20.79 0.89 -15.26
N VAL A 200 -21.43 2.05 -15.07
CA VAL A 200 -22.81 2.29 -15.48
C VAL A 200 -22.98 2.09 -17.00
N GLU A 201 -22.04 2.58 -17.81
CA GLU A 201 -22.05 2.37 -19.27
C GLU A 201 -22.01 0.88 -19.64
N PHE A 202 -21.18 0.08 -18.95
CA PHE A 202 -21.14 -1.37 -19.16
C PHE A 202 -22.44 -2.06 -18.74
N VAL A 203 -23.05 -1.65 -17.62
CA VAL A 203 -24.35 -2.18 -17.16
C VAL A 203 -25.44 -1.90 -18.20
N GLN A 204 -25.46 -0.69 -18.77
CA GLN A 204 -26.43 -0.32 -19.82
C GLN A 204 -26.20 -1.06 -21.14
N THR A 205 -24.93 -1.33 -21.49
CA THR A 205 -24.57 -1.91 -22.80
C THR A 205 -24.67 -3.44 -22.82
N LEU A 206 -24.17 -4.09 -21.76
CA LEU A 206 -24.08 -5.56 -21.65
C LEU A 206 -25.26 -6.18 -20.91
N GLY A 207 -25.95 -5.38 -20.08
CA GLY A 207 -27.00 -5.84 -19.19
C GLY A 207 -26.46 -6.33 -17.84
N GLU A 208 -27.25 -6.12 -16.80
CA GLU A 208 -26.98 -6.53 -15.42
C GLU A 208 -26.51 -8.00 -15.27
N PRO A 209 -27.17 -9.02 -15.88
CA PRO A 209 -26.78 -10.41 -15.66
C PRO A 209 -25.38 -10.74 -16.21
N VAL A 210 -24.98 -10.11 -17.32
CA VAL A 210 -23.65 -10.30 -17.92
C VAL A 210 -22.57 -9.63 -17.08
N VAL A 211 -22.86 -8.45 -16.53
CA VAL A 211 -21.94 -7.73 -15.63
C VAL A 211 -21.77 -8.49 -14.32
N CYS A 212 -22.85 -9.01 -13.72
CA CYS A 212 -22.78 -9.85 -12.52
C CYS A 212 -21.94 -11.11 -12.76
N TRP A 213 -22.11 -11.75 -13.92
CA TRP A 213 -21.26 -12.87 -14.31
C TRP A 213 -19.78 -12.47 -14.40
N ALA A 214 -19.47 -11.32 -15.00
CA ALA A 214 -18.10 -10.83 -15.14
C ALA A 214 -17.44 -10.59 -13.78
N ILE A 215 -18.18 -10.00 -12.83
CA ILE A 215 -17.69 -9.77 -11.46
C ILE A 215 -17.39 -11.11 -10.76
N ARG A 216 -18.32 -12.06 -10.78
CA ARG A 216 -18.11 -13.40 -10.20
C ARG A 216 -16.86 -14.06 -10.81
N LYS A 217 -16.73 -14.01 -12.14
CA LYS A 217 -15.57 -14.55 -12.83
C LYS A 217 -14.26 -13.90 -12.41
N THR A 218 -14.27 -12.60 -12.15
CA THR A 218 -13.08 -11.87 -11.69
C THR A 218 -12.73 -12.22 -10.25
N ALA A 219 -13.73 -12.45 -9.40
CA ALA A 219 -13.55 -12.90 -8.02
C ALA A 219 -12.97 -14.32 -7.96
N ASP A 220 -13.45 -15.23 -8.82
CA ASP A 220 -13.00 -16.63 -8.83
C ASP A 220 -11.58 -16.80 -9.38
N ASN A 221 -11.21 -16.00 -10.40
CA ASN A 221 -9.92 -16.15 -11.09
C ASN A 221 -8.76 -15.45 -10.38
N ALA A 222 -9.03 -14.42 -9.56
CA ALA A 222 -7.99 -13.58 -8.97
C ALA A 222 -8.04 -13.63 -7.43
N SER A 223 -6.88 -13.82 -6.79
CA SER A 223 -6.77 -13.77 -5.32
C SER A 223 -7.08 -12.38 -4.75
N HIS A 224 -6.86 -11.33 -5.54
CA HIS A 224 -7.19 -9.94 -5.21
C HIS A 224 -7.90 -9.30 -6.40
N PRO A 225 -9.24 -9.42 -6.47
CA PRO A 225 -10.03 -8.84 -7.55
C PRO A 225 -9.86 -7.32 -7.56
N ASN A 226 -9.56 -6.75 -8.71
CA ASN A 226 -9.41 -5.31 -8.88
C ASN A 226 -10.17 -4.80 -10.10
N TRP A 227 -10.44 -3.49 -10.11
CA TRP A 227 -11.19 -2.84 -11.18
C TRP A 227 -10.55 -3.03 -12.56
N GLN A 228 -9.22 -2.97 -12.67
CA GLN A 228 -8.51 -3.07 -13.95
C GLN A 228 -8.72 -4.44 -14.61
N TYR A 229 -8.74 -5.51 -13.80
CA TYR A 229 -9.02 -6.86 -14.29
C TYR A 229 -10.49 -6.99 -14.71
N LEU A 230 -11.42 -6.51 -13.88
CA LEU A 230 -12.84 -6.47 -14.22
C LEU A 230 -13.11 -5.69 -15.51
N GLN A 231 -12.50 -4.51 -15.66
CA GLN A 231 -12.61 -3.69 -16.86
C GLN A 231 -12.07 -4.42 -18.09
N THR A 232 -11.01 -5.21 -17.95
CA THR A 232 -10.47 -6.03 -19.05
C THR A 232 -11.44 -7.12 -19.47
N VAL A 233 -12.09 -7.78 -18.51
CA VAL A 233 -13.12 -8.79 -18.77
C VAL A 233 -14.33 -8.16 -19.45
N LEU A 234 -14.84 -7.04 -18.92
CA LEU A 234 -15.99 -6.32 -19.49
C LEU A 234 -15.74 -5.83 -20.92
N LYS A 235 -14.57 -5.24 -21.19
CA LYS A 235 -14.16 -4.85 -22.56
C LYS A 235 -14.10 -6.03 -23.52
N ASN A 236 -13.65 -7.20 -23.04
CA ASN A 236 -13.61 -8.40 -23.86
C ASN A 236 -15.03 -8.89 -24.20
N LEU A 237 -15.97 -8.83 -23.25
CA LEU A 237 -17.37 -9.18 -23.47
C LEU A 237 -18.06 -8.22 -24.44
N GLU A 238 -17.80 -6.92 -24.28
CA GLU A 238 -18.29 -5.86 -25.18
C GLU A 238 -17.78 -6.05 -26.61
N ALA A 239 -16.48 -6.29 -26.78
CA ALA A 239 -15.88 -6.54 -28.09
C ALA A 239 -16.48 -7.77 -28.82
N ASN A 240 -16.97 -8.75 -28.06
CA ASN A 240 -17.63 -9.94 -28.60
C ASN A 240 -19.17 -9.82 -28.63
N SER A 241 -19.71 -8.64 -28.28
CA SER A 241 -21.16 -8.34 -28.29
C SER A 241 -22.00 -9.36 -27.51
N VAL A 242 -21.48 -9.82 -26.38
CA VAL A 242 -22.13 -10.83 -25.52
C VAL A 242 -23.29 -10.18 -24.76
N ARG A 243 -24.52 -10.70 -24.94
CA ARG A 243 -25.73 -10.20 -24.25
C ARG A 243 -26.37 -11.21 -23.29
N THR A 244 -25.86 -12.44 -23.25
CA THR A 244 -26.39 -13.52 -22.41
C THR A 244 -25.26 -14.16 -21.61
N VAL A 245 -25.56 -14.60 -20.39
CA VAL A 245 -24.60 -15.28 -19.50
C VAL A 245 -24.01 -16.53 -20.16
N GLU A 246 -24.83 -17.28 -20.90
CA GLU A 246 -24.42 -18.48 -21.64
C GLU A 246 -23.35 -18.18 -22.69
N GLN A 247 -23.50 -17.06 -23.41
CA GLN A 247 -22.51 -16.61 -24.40
C GLN A 247 -21.19 -16.21 -23.71
N ALA A 248 -21.27 -15.57 -22.54
CA ALA A 248 -20.10 -15.20 -21.75
C ALA A 248 -19.31 -16.43 -21.29
N GLU A 249 -20.03 -17.46 -20.84
CA GLU A 249 -19.44 -18.73 -20.42
C GLU A 249 -18.76 -19.47 -21.58
N GLN A 250 -19.45 -19.59 -22.72
CA GLN A 250 -18.91 -20.20 -23.94
C GLN A 250 -17.62 -19.50 -24.40
N LEU A 251 -17.62 -18.16 -24.40
CA LEU A 251 -16.44 -17.36 -24.76
C LEU A 251 -15.27 -17.63 -23.79
N SER A 252 -15.55 -17.68 -22.49
CA SER A 252 -14.54 -17.92 -21.46
C SER A 252 -13.92 -19.33 -21.56
N GLU A 253 -14.74 -20.34 -21.86
CA GLU A 253 -14.28 -21.72 -21.98
C GLU A 253 -13.49 -21.92 -23.28
N LYS A 254 -13.92 -21.29 -24.39
CA LYS A 254 -13.13 -21.25 -25.62
C LYS A 254 -11.75 -20.65 -25.39
N HIS A 255 -11.68 -19.50 -24.71
CA HIS A 255 -10.39 -18.88 -24.37
C HIS A 255 -9.53 -19.79 -23.49
N ARG A 256 -10.13 -20.46 -22.49
CA ARG A 256 -9.42 -21.43 -21.63
C ARG A 256 -8.87 -22.61 -22.42
N GLN A 257 -9.63 -23.16 -23.36
CA GLN A 257 -9.20 -24.24 -24.25
C GLN A 257 -8.04 -23.80 -25.14
N GLU A 258 -8.12 -22.61 -25.75
CA GLU A 258 -7.02 -22.05 -26.54
C GLU A 258 -5.75 -21.85 -25.71
N GLN A 259 -5.86 -21.38 -24.47
CA GLN A 259 -4.70 -21.23 -23.57
C GLN A 259 -4.08 -22.58 -23.22
N LYS A 260 -4.89 -23.63 -22.95
CA LYS A 260 -4.40 -25.00 -22.71
C LYS A 260 -3.64 -25.55 -23.93
N LEU A 261 -4.16 -25.38 -25.14
CA LEU A 261 -3.50 -25.80 -26.38
C LEU A 261 -2.17 -25.07 -26.61
N LYS A 262 -2.12 -23.75 -26.37
CA LYS A 262 -0.89 -22.95 -26.45
C LYS A 262 0.16 -23.38 -25.42
N GLN A 263 -0.24 -23.76 -24.21
CA GLN A 263 0.68 -24.26 -23.18
C GLN A 263 1.25 -25.63 -23.55
N GLN A 264 0.44 -26.54 -24.08
CA GLN A 264 0.90 -27.85 -24.57
C GLN A 264 1.87 -27.73 -25.75
N GLY A 265 1.67 -26.76 -26.65
CA GLY A 265 2.58 -26.49 -27.76
C GLY A 265 3.93 -25.86 -27.37
N LYS A 266 3.99 -25.15 -26.23
CA LYS A 266 5.22 -24.47 -25.76
C LYS A 266 6.20 -25.39 -25.04
N SER A 267 5.79 -26.61 -24.66
CA SER A 267 6.68 -27.61 -24.04
C SER A 267 7.73 -28.19 -25.01
N LYS A 268 7.66 -27.89 -26.31
CA LYS A 268 8.58 -28.44 -27.33
C LYS A 268 9.72 -27.51 -27.76
N TYR A 269 9.79 -26.27 -27.32
CA TYR A 269 10.95 -25.41 -27.62
C TYR A 269 12.03 -25.58 -26.55
N GLY A 270 13.12 -26.22 -26.98
CA GLY A 270 14.15 -26.81 -26.14
C GLY A 270 14.80 -25.86 -25.14
N LYS A 271 15.27 -26.48 -24.05
CA LYS A 271 16.33 -25.90 -23.21
C LYS A 271 17.42 -25.36 -24.13
N ARG A 272 17.72 -24.07 -24.05
CA ARG A 272 18.86 -23.49 -24.79
C ARG A 272 20.10 -24.34 -24.46
N PRO A 273 20.89 -24.79 -25.46
CA PRO A 273 22.13 -25.49 -25.15
C PRO A 273 23.00 -24.57 -24.27
N PRO A 274 23.74 -25.13 -23.30
CA PRO A 274 24.62 -24.33 -22.45
C PRO A 274 25.55 -23.50 -23.34
N ILE A 275 25.66 -22.21 -23.04
CA ILE A 275 26.55 -21.30 -23.74
C ILE A 275 27.98 -21.76 -23.45
N ASN A 276 28.60 -22.45 -24.40
CA ASN A 276 30.00 -22.87 -24.36
C ASN A 276 30.88 -21.75 -24.96
N GLU A 277 30.76 -20.54 -24.42
CA GLU A 277 31.74 -19.49 -24.72
C GLU A 277 33.03 -19.79 -23.96
N PRO A 278 34.17 -19.99 -24.64
CA PRO A 278 35.44 -20.18 -23.95
C PRO A 278 35.77 -18.91 -23.17
N MET A 279 36.39 -19.10 -22.00
CA MET A 279 36.76 -18.03 -21.07
C MET A 279 37.44 -16.87 -21.83
N PRO A 280 36.93 -15.62 -21.73
CA PRO A 280 37.46 -14.48 -22.47
C PRO A 280 38.96 -14.23 -22.23
N GLU A 281 39.68 -13.83 -23.27
CA GLU A 281 41.13 -13.63 -23.20
C GLU A 281 41.57 -12.58 -22.18
N TRP A 282 40.77 -11.53 -21.97
CA TRP A 282 41.08 -10.52 -20.95
C TRP A 282 41.04 -11.11 -19.53
N PHE A 283 40.16 -12.09 -19.28
CA PHE A 283 40.02 -12.75 -17.98
C PHE A 283 41.18 -13.72 -17.72
N LYS A 284 41.67 -14.41 -18.76
CA LYS A 284 42.90 -15.22 -18.67
C LYS A 284 44.13 -14.35 -18.37
N ARG A 285 44.22 -13.16 -18.98
CA ARG A 285 45.30 -12.20 -18.75
C ARG A 285 45.32 -11.70 -17.30
N GLN A 286 44.16 -11.43 -16.73
CA GLN A 286 44.05 -11.01 -15.33
C GLN A 286 44.53 -12.11 -14.36
N GLN A 287 44.13 -13.38 -14.59
CA GLN A 287 44.62 -14.49 -13.77
C GLN A 287 46.13 -14.74 -13.92
N ALA A 288 46.68 -14.51 -15.11
CA ALA A 288 48.12 -14.61 -15.34
C ALA A 288 48.89 -13.51 -14.59
N GLN A 289 48.35 -12.29 -14.53
CA GLN A 289 48.93 -11.18 -13.77
C GLN A 289 48.87 -11.42 -12.26
N GLU A 290 47.76 -11.96 -11.73
CA GLU A 290 47.63 -12.33 -10.32
C GLU A 290 48.60 -13.46 -9.92
N LYS A 291 48.91 -14.38 -10.86
CA LYS A 291 49.90 -15.44 -10.64
C LYS A 291 51.36 -14.98 -10.77
N GLN A 292 51.63 -13.83 -11.39
CA GLN A 292 52.99 -13.33 -11.66
C GLN A 292 53.39 -12.09 -10.86
N GLY A 293 52.63 -11.63 -9.85
CA GLY A 293 53.07 -10.46 -9.09
C GLY A 293 52.41 -10.21 -7.74
N LYS A 294 53.00 -10.75 -6.67
CA LYS A 294 53.30 -9.94 -5.48
C LYS A 294 54.82 -9.75 -5.44
N PRO A 295 55.38 -8.58 -5.78
CA PRO A 295 56.72 -8.25 -5.37
C PRO A 295 56.68 -7.84 -3.90
N ASP A 296 57.51 -8.51 -3.11
CA ASP A 296 57.87 -8.17 -1.74
C ASP A 296 58.43 -6.75 -1.72
N GLN A 297 57.65 -5.76 -1.25
CA GLN A 297 58.20 -4.44 -0.94
C GLN A 297 58.89 -4.52 0.42
N GLY A 298 60.12 -5.00 0.37
CA GLY A 298 61.09 -4.87 1.45
C GLY A 298 61.36 -3.40 1.80
N ASN A 299 61.66 -3.22 3.09
CA ASN A 299 61.97 -2.01 3.84
C ASN A 299 62.80 -0.95 3.05
N TRP A 300 62.22 0.22 2.82
CA TRP A 300 62.86 1.37 2.14
C TRP A 300 63.78 2.23 3.04
N MET A 301 64.08 1.77 4.26
CA MET A 301 64.67 2.61 5.32
C MET A 301 66.18 2.42 5.57
N ASP A 302 66.89 1.68 4.71
CA ASP A 302 68.32 1.32 4.92
C ASP A 302 69.28 1.77 3.80
N GLN A 303 68.92 2.71 2.92
CA GLN A 303 69.84 3.24 1.90
C GLN A 303 69.79 4.77 1.73
N LEU A 304 70.18 5.50 2.77
CA LEU A 304 70.66 6.88 2.60
C LEU A 304 72.15 6.94 2.95
N PRO A 305 73.04 7.37 2.03
CA PRO A 305 74.44 7.62 2.34
C PRO A 305 74.62 8.95 3.08
N ASP A 306 75.59 8.95 4.00
CA ASP A 306 76.01 10.03 4.89
C ASP A 306 76.68 11.17 4.10
N GLU A 307 76.05 12.36 4.09
CA GLU A 307 76.65 13.59 3.55
C GLU A 307 77.46 14.30 4.65
N SER A 308 78.66 13.78 4.91
CA SER A 308 79.68 14.43 5.72
C SER A 308 81.03 14.47 5.00
N GLU A 309 81.09 15.03 3.79
CA GLU A 309 82.31 15.37 3.02
C GLU A 309 81.83 16.10 1.73
N VAL A 310 82.24 17.29 1.28
CA VAL A 310 83.23 18.29 1.64
C VAL A 310 82.76 19.62 0.98
N GLN A 311 83.19 20.70 1.63
CA GLN A 311 83.25 22.13 1.25
C GLN A 311 83.38 22.50 -0.23
#